data_AF-A0A7J6IK28-F1
#
_entry.id   AF-A0A7J6IK28-F1
#
_cell.length_a   1.000
_cell.length_b   1.000
_cell.length_c   1.000
_cell.angle_alpha   90.00
_cell.angle_beta   90.00
_cell.angle_gamma   90.00
#
_symmetry.space_group_name_H-M   'P 1'
#
loop_
_entity.id
_entity.type
_entity.pdbx_description
1 polymer ?
#
loop_
_entity_poly.entity_id
_entity_poly.type
_entity_poly.pdbx_seq_one_letter_code
_entity_poly.pdbx_strand_id
1 'polypeptide(L)'
;MFDIYDRASQCVCYVGEHSDETDTALDFVKPMDQLKIEMNEKGQYDIGKEGNKTGPDIYLARCAALYKFMCRPYFRRVWVVQEVAISSDPAVVFDNRKAVAFGFLDAAAYNLQAMISFNPVLRTQMMRADPQLYQFGLSYDELIFIRKTFYFRHLIAG
;
A
#
# COMPACT_ATOMS: atom_id res chain seq x y z
N MET A 1 -22.87 -2.50 18.09
CA MET A 1 -22.41 -1.88 16.82
C MET A 1 -21.13 -2.54 16.32
N PHE A 2 -20.23 -2.95 17.22
CA PHE A 2 -19.15 -3.92 16.93
C PHE A 2 -19.67 -5.15 16.16
N ASP A 3 -20.79 -5.71 16.63
CA ASP A 3 -21.44 -6.91 16.09
C ASP A 3 -21.86 -6.78 14.63
N ILE A 4 -22.07 -5.56 14.13
CA ILE A 4 -22.45 -5.32 12.73
C ILE A 4 -21.26 -5.58 11.82
N TYR A 5 -20.08 -5.05 12.16
CA TYR A 5 -18.87 -5.24 11.37
C TYR A 5 -18.33 -6.67 11.51
N ASP A 6 -18.38 -7.23 12.72
CA ASP A 6 -17.92 -8.59 13.00
C ASP A 6 -18.74 -9.66 12.24
N ARG A 7 -20.08 -9.51 12.23
CA ARG A 7 -21.00 -10.45 11.56
C ARG A 7 -21.27 -10.13 10.10
N ALA A 8 -20.74 -9.03 9.57
CA ALA A 8 -20.87 -8.74 8.16
C ALA A 8 -20.15 -9.81 7.34
N SER A 9 -20.78 -10.29 6.26
CA SER A 9 -20.13 -11.22 5.34
C SER A 9 -18.92 -10.60 4.66
N GLN A 10 -18.92 -9.27 4.49
CA GLN A 10 -17.80 -8.48 4.01
C GLN A 10 -17.98 -7.01 4.43
N CYS A 11 -16.89 -6.33 4.78
CA CYS A 11 -16.88 -4.88 4.97
C CYS A 11 -16.18 -4.21 3.79
N VAL A 12 -16.94 -3.41 3.04
CA VAL A 12 -16.46 -2.73 1.84
C VAL A 12 -16.04 -1.31 2.20
N CYS A 13 -14.74 -1.05 2.09
CA CYS A 13 -14.08 0.17 2.52
C CYS A 13 -13.86 1.11 1.32
N TYR A 14 -14.67 2.16 1.18
CA TYR A 14 -14.55 3.12 0.08
C TYR A 14 -13.43 4.15 0.34
N VAL A 15 -12.32 4.03 -0.39
CA VAL A 15 -11.12 4.87 -0.26
C VAL A 15 -11.15 6.16 -1.09
N GLY A 16 -12.29 6.49 -1.70
CA GLY A 16 -12.47 7.69 -2.52
C GLY A 16 -12.47 7.40 -4.03
N GLU A 17 -12.46 8.49 -4.81
CA GLU A 17 -12.63 8.43 -6.26
C GLU A 17 -11.48 7.72 -6.97
N HIS A 18 -11.79 7.22 -8.16
CA HIS A 18 -10.85 6.57 -9.05
C HIS A 18 -9.88 7.58 -9.69
N SER A 19 -8.65 7.14 -9.90
CA SER A 19 -7.66 7.81 -10.75
C SER A 19 -6.82 6.74 -11.45
N ASP A 20 -6.16 7.08 -12.56
CA ASP A 20 -5.26 6.16 -13.29
C ASP A 20 -4.15 5.58 -12.39
N GLU A 21 -3.70 6.39 -11.42
CA GLU A 21 -2.71 5.99 -10.43
C GLU A 21 -3.24 4.95 -9.44
N THR A 22 -4.55 4.96 -9.19
CA THR A 22 -5.20 4.00 -8.29
C THR A 22 -5.19 2.59 -8.87
N ASP A 23 -5.45 2.46 -10.18
CA ASP A 23 -5.34 1.17 -10.86
C ASP A 23 -3.90 0.67 -10.84
N THR A 24 -2.96 1.57 -11.14
CA THR A 24 -1.52 1.27 -11.11
C THR A 24 -1.06 0.80 -9.72
N ALA A 25 -1.53 1.45 -8.66
CA ALA A 25 -1.22 1.09 -7.28
C ALA A 25 -1.73 -0.32 -6.94
N LEU A 26 -2.97 -0.66 -7.30
CA LEU A 26 -3.60 -1.90 -6.86
C LEU A 26 -3.17 -3.11 -7.66
N ASP A 27 -2.93 -2.94 -8.96
CA ASP A 27 -2.28 -3.97 -9.77
C ASP A 27 -0.88 -4.29 -9.24
N PHE A 28 -0.28 -3.35 -8.49
CA PHE A 28 1.02 -3.50 -7.85
C PHE A 28 0.99 -4.02 -6.41
N VAL A 29 -0.15 -3.97 -5.70
CA VAL A 29 -0.28 -4.47 -4.32
C VAL A 29 0.07 -5.96 -4.22
N LYS A 30 -0.53 -6.81 -5.06
CA LYS A 30 -0.26 -8.27 -5.02
C LYS A 30 1.18 -8.62 -5.40
N PRO A 31 1.78 -8.05 -6.47
CA PRO A 31 3.19 -8.24 -6.76
C PRO A 31 4.11 -7.85 -5.61
N MET A 32 3.76 -6.81 -4.84
CA MET A 32 4.62 -6.29 -3.76
C MET A 32 4.95 -7.33 -2.69
N ASP A 33 4.00 -8.22 -2.36
CA ASP A 33 4.22 -9.33 -1.40
C ASP A 33 5.29 -10.33 -1.88
N GLN A 34 5.52 -10.38 -3.19
CA GLN A 34 6.38 -11.36 -3.84
C GLN A 34 7.69 -10.76 -4.36
N LEU A 35 7.93 -9.48 -4.12
CA LEU A 35 9.13 -8.81 -4.58
C LEU A 35 10.33 -9.22 -3.74
N LYS A 36 11.36 -9.72 -4.42
CA LYS A 36 12.70 -9.78 -3.86
C LYS A 36 13.41 -8.47 -4.21
N ILE A 37 14.00 -7.86 -3.20
CA ILE A 37 14.84 -6.68 -3.35
C ILE A 37 16.28 -7.18 -3.34
N GLU A 38 16.94 -7.11 -4.48
CA GLU A 38 18.32 -7.57 -4.63
C GLU A 38 19.21 -6.41 -5.05
N MET A 39 20.36 -6.26 -4.40
CA MET A 39 21.36 -5.27 -4.83
C MET A 39 22.17 -5.87 -5.96
N ASN A 40 22.15 -5.23 -7.13
CA ASN A 40 22.94 -5.64 -8.28
C ASN A 40 24.42 -5.26 -8.10
N GLU A 41 25.27 -5.75 -9.01
CA GLU A 41 26.72 -5.54 -8.99
C GLU A 41 27.14 -4.06 -9.07
N LYS A 42 26.22 -3.17 -9.51
CA LYS A 42 26.43 -1.72 -9.59
C LYS A 42 25.96 -0.99 -8.31
N GLY A 43 25.56 -1.72 -7.27
CA GLY A 43 25.02 -1.16 -6.04
C GLY A 43 23.62 -0.55 -6.19
N GLN A 44 22.90 -0.88 -7.27
CA GLN A 44 21.52 -0.46 -7.49
C GLN A 44 20.58 -1.59 -7.08
N TYR A 45 19.40 -1.25 -6.58
CA TYR A 45 18.42 -2.26 -6.19
C TYR A 45 17.60 -2.70 -7.41
N ASP A 46 17.82 -3.94 -7.85
CA ASP A 46 16.96 -4.64 -8.81
C ASP A 46 15.73 -5.14 -8.05
N ILE A 47 14.54 -4.80 -8.54
CA ILE A 47 13.30 -5.16 -7.87
C ILE A 47 12.41 -5.94 -8.84
N GLY A 48 12.09 -7.18 -8.47
CA GLY A 48 11.29 -8.07 -9.31
C GLY A 48 11.20 -9.49 -8.73
N LYS A 49 10.45 -10.34 -9.44
CA LYS A 49 10.48 -11.79 -9.23
C LYS A 49 11.59 -12.39 -10.10
N GLU A 50 12.16 -13.53 -9.70
CA GLU A 50 13.04 -14.32 -10.57
C GLU A 50 12.38 -14.49 -11.95
N GLY A 51 13.04 -13.97 -12.99
CA GLY A 51 12.58 -14.04 -14.38
C GLY A 51 11.67 -12.90 -14.86
N ASN A 52 11.22 -11.97 -14.00
CA ASN A 52 10.36 -10.86 -14.40
C ASN A 52 10.82 -9.53 -13.78
N LYS A 53 12.02 -9.10 -14.21
CA LYS A 53 12.59 -7.81 -13.83
C LYS A 53 11.75 -6.70 -14.44
N THR A 54 11.00 -5.97 -13.62
CA THR A 54 10.30 -4.77 -14.10
C THR A 54 11.36 -3.69 -14.33
N GLY A 55 11.30 -2.99 -15.46
CA GLY A 55 12.22 -1.89 -15.73
C GLY A 55 12.16 -0.83 -14.62
N PRO A 56 13.29 -0.21 -14.26
CA PRO A 56 13.37 0.69 -13.11
C PRO A 56 12.34 1.83 -13.17
N ASP A 57 12.06 2.38 -14.35
CA ASP A 57 11.12 3.50 -14.50
C ASP A 57 9.67 3.10 -14.19
N ILE A 58 9.23 1.94 -14.68
CA ILE A 58 7.88 1.41 -14.41
C ILE A 58 7.74 1.09 -12.93
N TYR A 59 8.80 0.54 -12.34
CA TYR A 59 8.84 0.21 -10.93
C TYR A 59 8.66 1.44 -10.03
N LEU A 60 9.44 2.51 -10.31
CA LEU A 60 9.40 3.75 -9.54
C LEU A 60 8.02 4.42 -9.61
N ALA A 61 7.41 4.45 -10.79
CA ALA A 61 6.06 4.98 -10.98
C ALA A 61 5.01 4.17 -10.18
N ARG A 62 5.13 2.84 -10.14
CA ARG A 62 4.23 1.98 -9.34
C ARG A 62 4.40 2.18 -7.84
N CYS A 63 5.63 2.34 -7.35
CA CYS A 63 5.88 2.72 -5.96
C CYS A 63 5.29 4.08 -5.60
N ALA A 64 5.43 5.07 -6.49
CA ALA A 64 4.88 6.40 -6.29
C ALA A 64 3.35 6.37 -6.22
N ALA A 65 2.72 5.68 -7.18
CA ALA A 65 1.27 5.48 -7.21
C ALA A 65 0.77 4.79 -5.93
N LEU A 66 1.45 3.71 -5.50
CA LEU A 66 1.10 3.00 -4.28
C LEU A 66 1.26 3.87 -3.04
N TYR A 67 2.34 4.65 -2.94
CA TYR A 67 2.55 5.59 -1.83
C TYR A 67 1.42 6.62 -1.74
N LYS A 68 1.08 7.28 -2.86
CA LYS A 68 -0.02 8.26 -2.90
C LYS A 68 -1.36 7.63 -2.53
N PHE A 69 -1.62 6.41 -3.00
CA PHE A 69 -2.80 5.65 -2.64
C PHE A 69 -2.89 5.41 -1.13
N MET A 70 -1.81 4.91 -0.52
CA MET A 70 -1.74 4.63 0.91
C MET A 70 -1.87 5.89 1.79
N CYS A 71 -1.54 7.04 1.22
CA CYS A 71 -1.67 8.33 1.87
C CYS A 71 -3.02 9.01 1.62
N ARG A 72 -4.03 8.32 1.10
CA ARG A 72 -5.39 8.87 1.00
C ARG A 72 -5.97 9.19 2.38
N PRO A 73 -6.82 10.24 2.50
CA PRO A 73 -7.41 10.63 3.79
C PRO A 73 -8.17 9.52 4.50
N TYR A 74 -8.74 8.57 3.76
CA TYR A 74 -9.44 7.41 4.29
C TYR A 74 -8.65 6.68 5.39
N PHE A 75 -7.37 6.40 5.16
CA PHE A 75 -6.53 5.62 6.08
C PHE A 75 -6.19 6.36 7.40
N ARG A 76 -6.50 7.66 7.48
CA ARG A 76 -6.28 8.49 8.68
C ARG A 76 -7.57 8.75 9.46
N ARG A 77 -8.70 8.17 9.04
CA ARG A 77 -9.99 8.32 9.73
C ARG A 77 -10.04 7.41 10.95
N VAL A 78 -10.57 7.93 12.06
CA VAL A 78 -10.78 7.14 13.28
C VAL A 78 -11.68 5.91 13.05
N TRP A 79 -12.69 6.04 12.18
CA TRP A 79 -13.66 4.99 11.88
C TRP A 79 -13.07 3.79 11.12
N VAL A 80 -11.90 3.95 10.50
CA VAL A 80 -11.21 2.88 9.76
C VAL A 80 -10.89 1.68 10.64
N VAL A 81 -10.70 1.91 11.95
CA VAL A 81 -10.48 0.85 12.93
C VAL A 81 -11.68 -0.10 12.99
N GLN A 82 -12.90 0.42 12.95
CA GLN A 82 -14.10 -0.43 12.98
C GLN A 82 -14.26 -1.19 11.67
N GLU A 83 -14.04 -0.52 10.54
CA GLU A 83 -14.21 -1.12 9.21
C GLU A 83 -13.19 -2.24 8.94
N VAL A 84 -11.96 -2.10 9.46
CA VAL A 84 -10.85 -2.99 9.13
C VAL A 84 -10.41 -3.90 10.28
N ALA A 85 -10.31 -3.37 11.50
CA ALA A 85 -9.81 -4.14 12.63
C ALA A 85 -10.88 -5.07 13.23
N ILE A 86 -12.16 -4.67 13.16
CA ILE A 86 -13.28 -5.46 13.69
C ILE A 86 -13.86 -6.40 12.63
N SER A 87 -13.93 -5.97 11.36
CA SER A 87 -14.55 -6.78 10.30
C SER A 87 -13.87 -8.12 10.10
N SER A 88 -14.63 -9.20 9.91
CA SER A 88 -14.06 -10.52 9.57
C SER A 88 -13.39 -10.55 8.19
N ASP A 89 -13.92 -9.82 7.21
CA ASP A 89 -13.39 -9.75 5.84
C ASP A 89 -13.41 -8.30 5.29
N PRO A 90 -12.39 -7.47 5.60
CA PRO A 90 -12.30 -6.12 5.08
C PRO A 90 -11.66 -6.07 3.69
N ALA A 91 -12.39 -5.47 2.74
CA ALA A 91 -11.93 -5.24 1.38
C ALA A 91 -11.96 -3.75 1.04
N VAL A 92 -10.85 -3.25 0.50
CA VAL A 92 -10.74 -1.86 0.04
C VAL A 92 -11.21 -1.77 -1.39
N VAL A 93 -12.15 -0.85 -1.67
CA VAL A 93 -12.72 -0.62 -3.01
C VAL A 93 -12.70 0.86 -3.38
N PHE A 94 -12.76 1.09 -4.69
CA PHE A 94 -12.88 2.40 -5.31
C PHE A 94 -13.75 2.26 -6.56
N ASP A 95 -14.62 3.24 -6.78
CA ASP A 95 -15.54 3.35 -7.92
C ASP A 95 -16.22 2.03 -8.33
N ASN A 96 -16.49 1.12 -7.38
CA ASN A 96 -17.06 -0.23 -7.59
C ASN A 96 -16.31 -1.20 -8.53
N ARG A 97 -15.04 -0.97 -8.89
CA ARG A 97 -14.35 -1.78 -9.93
C ARG A 97 -13.43 -2.88 -9.42
N LYS A 98 -12.50 -2.53 -8.53
CA LYS A 98 -11.54 -3.51 -7.98
C LYS A 98 -11.57 -3.47 -6.46
N ALA A 99 -11.45 -4.66 -5.88
CA ALA A 99 -11.33 -4.87 -4.46
C ALA A 99 -9.97 -5.48 -4.14
N VAL A 100 -9.33 -5.01 -3.08
CA VAL A 100 -8.12 -5.64 -2.53
C VAL A 100 -8.35 -5.93 -1.06
N ALA A 101 -8.11 -7.17 -0.66
CA ALA A 101 -8.18 -7.57 0.74
C ALA A 101 -7.12 -6.80 1.54
N PHE A 102 -7.50 -6.34 2.74
CA PHE A 102 -6.64 -5.46 3.52
C PHE A 102 -5.28 -6.09 3.88
N GLY A 103 -5.22 -7.41 4.05
CA GLY A 103 -3.96 -8.13 4.32
C GLY A 103 -2.90 -7.94 3.24
N PHE A 104 -3.28 -7.94 1.95
CA PHE A 104 -2.34 -7.64 0.87
C PHE A 104 -1.87 -6.19 0.91
N LEU A 105 -2.74 -5.27 1.32
CA LEU A 105 -2.39 -3.86 1.45
C LEU A 105 -1.40 -3.63 2.60
N ASP A 106 -1.56 -4.33 3.72
CA ASP A 106 -0.60 -4.29 4.84
C ASP A 106 0.78 -4.83 4.43
N ALA A 107 0.83 -6.00 3.78
CA ALA A 107 2.07 -6.56 3.26
C ALA A 107 2.77 -5.60 2.28
N ALA A 108 2.01 -4.99 1.38
CA ALA A 108 2.52 -4.01 0.45
C ALA A 108 3.05 -2.74 1.15
N ALA A 109 2.37 -2.28 2.20
CA ALA A 109 2.81 -1.14 3.00
C ALA A 109 4.11 -1.45 3.76
N TYR A 110 4.22 -2.64 4.35
CA TYR A 110 5.44 -3.12 5.01
C TYR A 110 6.63 -3.13 4.05
N ASN A 111 6.45 -3.74 2.88
CA ASN A 111 7.53 -3.84 1.88
C ASN A 111 7.92 -2.46 1.35
N LEU A 112 6.95 -1.60 1.00
CA LEU A 112 7.26 -0.23 0.54
C LEU A 112 7.96 0.60 1.63
N GLN A 113 7.54 0.46 2.89
CA GLN A 113 8.20 1.11 4.02
C GLN A 113 9.65 0.65 4.16
N ALA A 114 9.89 -0.66 4.15
CA ALA A 114 11.23 -1.23 4.23
C ALA A 114 12.12 -0.72 3.07
N MET A 115 11.58 -0.68 1.86
CA MET A 115 12.29 -0.18 0.69
C MET A 115 12.69 1.29 0.81
N ILE A 116 11.78 2.16 1.25
CA ILE A 116 12.07 3.59 1.44
C ILE A 116 13.10 3.78 2.57
N SER A 117 13.03 2.97 3.63
CA SER A 117 13.96 3.04 4.76
C SER A 117 15.36 2.51 4.43
N PHE A 118 15.48 1.42 3.68
CA PHE A 118 16.75 0.75 3.39
C PHE A 118 17.42 1.20 2.07
N ASN A 119 16.65 1.80 1.14
CA ASN A 119 17.18 2.36 -0.10
C ASN A 119 17.03 3.90 -0.10
N PRO A 120 18.05 4.64 0.37
CA PRO A 120 17.99 6.11 0.46
C PRO A 120 17.88 6.78 -0.91
N VAL A 121 18.27 6.09 -1.99
CA VAL A 121 18.20 6.62 -3.37
C VAL A 121 16.79 6.44 -3.96
N LEU A 122 16.04 5.42 -3.51
CA LEU A 122 14.68 5.14 -4.01
C LEU A 122 13.76 6.34 -3.81
N ARG A 123 13.82 7.01 -2.67
CA ARG A 123 13.02 8.21 -2.40
C ARG A 123 13.23 9.28 -3.48
N THR A 124 14.49 9.57 -3.78
CA THR A 124 14.87 10.55 -4.80
C THR A 124 14.44 10.11 -6.19
N GLN A 125 14.55 8.81 -6.49
CA GLN A 125 14.14 8.24 -7.77
C GLN A 125 12.61 8.26 -7.95
N MET A 126 11.85 7.95 -6.91
CA MET A 126 10.38 8.06 -6.91
C MET A 126 9.96 9.51 -7.15
N MET A 127 10.58 10.48 -6.46
CA MET A 127 10.29 11.91 -6.66
C MET A 127 10.65 12.40 -8.07
N ARG A 128 11.68 11.83 -8.70
CA ARG A 128 12.02 12.14 -10.10
C ARG A 128 11.02 11.53 -11.08
N ALA A 129 10.57 10.30 -10.82
CA ALA A 129 9.58 9.61 -11.64
C ALA A 129 8.19 10.24 -11.51
N ASP A 130 7.86 10.78 -10.33
CA ASP A 130 6.61 11.46 -10.05
C ASP A 130 6.85 12.75 -9.25
N PRO A 131 7.00 13.90 -9.96
CA PRO A 131 7.25 15.19 -9.32
C PRO A 131 6.15 15.68 -8.38
N GLN A 132 4.93 15.13 -8.43
CA GLN A 132 3.87 15.51 -7.49
C GLN A 132 4.25 15.14 -6.05
N LEU A 133 5.13 14.14 -5.87
CA LEU A 133 5.62 13.72 -4.56
C LEU A 133 6.44 14.81 -3.84
N TYR A 134 6.99 15.80 -4.56
CA TYR A 134 7.63 16.96 -3.94
C TYR A 134 6.66 17.79 -3.12
N GLN A 135 5.42 17.93 -3.59
CA GLN A 135 4.36 18.68 -2.91
C GLN A 135 3.65 17.81 -1.87
N PHE A 136 3.48 16.52 -2.19
CA PHE A 136 2.79 15.57 -1.33
C PHE A 136 3.58 15.24 -0.05
N GLY A 137 4.91 15.29 -0.12
CA GLY A 137 5.79 14.85 0.96
C GLY A 137 5.92 13.34 0.97
N LEU A 138 7.16 12.84 0.80
CA LEU A 138 7.46 11.42 0.92
C LEU A 138 8.10 11.15 2.28
N SER A 139 7.39 10.45 3.17
CA SER A 139 7.89 9.93 4.44
C SER A 139 7.45 8.49 4.62
N TYR A 140 8.34 7.62 5.09
CA TYR A 140 7.97 6.26 5.44
C TYR A 140 6.99 6.21 6.62
N ASP A 141 6.93 7.27 7.44
CA ASP A 141 6.01 7.38 8.57
C ASP A 141 4.54 7.42 8.11
N GLU A 142 4.26 7.94 6.92
CA GLU A 142 2.89 7.99 6.40
C GLU A 142 2.33 6.58 6.14
N LEU A 143 3.20 5.60 5.89
CA LEU A 143 2.80 4.22 5.68
C LEU A 143 2.42 3.50 6.99
N ILE A 144 2.74 4.08 8.15
CA ILE A 144 2.45 3.48 9.45
C ILE A 144 0.95 3.38 9.73
N PHE A 145 0.13 4.25 9.12
CA PHE A 145 -1.32 4.28 9.36
C PHE A 145 -2.01 3.00 8.91
N ILE A 146 -1.64 2.48 7.73
CA ILE A 146 -2.17 1.20 7.24
C ILE A 146 -1.76 0.07 8.18
N ARG A 147 -0.49 0.05 8.58
CA ARG A 147 0.07 -0.98 9.45
C ARG A 147 -0.55 -1.00 10.84
N LYS A 148 -0.82 0.17 11.42
CA LYS A 148 -1.49 0.28 12.72
C LYS A 148 -2.89 -0.32 12.67
N THR A 149 -3.64 -0.08 11.60
CA THR A 149 -4.98 -0.63 11.42
C THR A 149 -4.95 -2.17 11.38
N PHE A 150 -3.96 -2.75 10.70
CA PHE A 150 -3.78 -4.20 10.67
C PHE A 150 -3.27 -4.77 12.01
N TYR A 151 -2.43 -4.04 12.73
CA TYR A 151 -2.00 -4.41 14.08
C TYR A 151 -3.18 -4.48 15.06
N PHE A 152 -4.10 -3.52 15.03
CA PHE A 152 -5.31 -3.56 15.87
C PHE A 152 -6.17 -4.79 15.60
N ARG A 153 -6.23 -5.25 14.34
CA ARG A 153 -6.92 -6.50 13.99
C ARG A 153 -6.35 -7.71 14.74
N HIS A 154 -5.02 -7.80 14.85
CA HIS A 154 -4.35 -8.89 15.57
C HIS A 154 -4.63 -8.87 17.07
N LEU A 155 -4.75 -7.68 17.66
CA LEU A 155 -5.06 -7.53 19.08
C LEU A 155 -6.51 -7.91 19.43
N ILE A 156 -7.44 -7.78 18.48
CA ILE A 156 -8.87 -8.08 18.68
C ILE A 156 -9.18 -9.55 18.38
N ALA A 157 -8.38 -10.20 17.52
CA ALA A 157 -8.58 -11.60 17.11
C ALA A 157 -8.03 -12.65 18.12
N GLY A 158 -7.46 -12.23 19.25
CA GLY A 158 -6.98 -13.08 20.33
C GLY A 158 -7.88 -13.03 21.55
#